data_AF-A0A847CL63-F1
#
_entry.id   AF-A0A847CL63-F1
#
_cell.length_a   1.000
_cell.length_b   1.000
_cell.length_c   1.000
_cell.angle_alpha   90.00
_cell.angle_beta   90.00
_cell.angle_gamma   90.00
#
_symmetry.space_group_name_H-M   'P 1'
#
loop_
_entity.id
_entity.type
_entity.pdbx_description
1 polymer ?
#
loop_
_entity_poly.entity_id
_entity_poly.type
_entity_poly.pdbx_seq_one_letter_code
_entity_poly.pdbx_strand_id
1 'polypeptide(L)' 'MFPKKIMKISELEEMGFPRQLLYQVCHSKNSPAFKISAGKNSQWHIDTEKFQKYLEEIKKRSSHQVRNA' A
#
# COMPACT_ATOMS: atom_id res chain seq x y z
N MET A 1 12.81 -5.01 -4.41
CA MET A 1 12.43 -4.19 -5.58
C MET A 1 11.24 -4.87 -6.25
N PHE A 2 10.17 -4.15 -6.57
CA PHE A 2 8.95 -4.76 -7.12
C PHE A 2 9.11 -5.10 -8.61
N PRO A 3 8.55 -6.23 -9.11
CA PRO A 3 8.71 -6.65 -10.50
C PRO A 3 7.85 -5.83 -11.48
N LYS A 4 6.78 -5.18 -11.00
CA LYS A 4 5.86 -4.37 -11.82
C LYS A 4 5.61 -3.02 -11.15
N LYS A 5 5.33 -2.00 -11.98
CA LYS A 5 4.95 -0.66 -11.51
C LYS A 5 3.56 -0.61 -10.88
N ILE A 6 2.66 -1.46 -11.38
CA ILE A 6 1.29 -1.58 -10.90
C ILE A 6 1.07 -3.05 -10.56
N MET A 7 0.65 -3.32 -9.32
CA MET A 7 0.38 -4.67 -8.83
C MET A 7 -0.99 -4.74 -8.16
N LYS A 8 -1.62 -5.91 -8.24
CA LYS A 8 -2.85 -6.20 -7.49
C LYS A 8 -2.52 -6.51 -6.04
N ILE A 9 -3.54 -6.40 -5.18
CA ILE A 9 -3.44 -6.82 -3.78
C ILE A 9 -3.00 -8.28 -3.68
N SER A 10 -3.53 -9.18 -4.52
CA SER A 10 -3.16 -10.60 -4.51
C SER A 10 -1.70 -10.84 -4.83
N GLU A 11 -1.13 -10.11 -5.80
CA GLU A 11 0.28 -10.25 -6.16
C GLU A 11 1.19 -9.76 -5.03
N LEU A 12 0.79 -8.72 -4.29
CA LEU A 12 1.53 -8.24 -3.12
C LEU A 12 1.36 -9.18 -1.92
N GLU A 13 0.20 -9.82 -1.77
CA GLU A 13 -0.05 -10.84 -0.76
C GLU A 13 0.85 -12.07 -0.97
N GLU A 14 0.99 -12.53 -2.21
CA GLU A 14 1.92 -13.60 -2.61
C GLU A 14 3.39 -13.25 -2.33
N MET A 15 3.74 -11.96 -2.35
CA MET A 15 5.06 -11.46 -1.97
C MET A 15 5.29 -11.38 -0.44
N GLY A 16 4.30 -11.77 0.36
CA GLY A 16 4.38 -11.80 1.82
C GLY A 16 3.89 -10.52 2.51
N PHE A 17 3.25 -9.59 1.79
CA PHE A 17 2.62 -8.45 2.44
C PHE A 17 1.30 -8.87 3.10
N PRO A 18 1.05 -8.50 4.37
CA PRO A 18 -0.21 -8.85 5.04
C PRO A 18 -1.41 -8.24 4.29
N ARG A 19 -2.39 -9.07 3.96
CA ARG A 19 -3.63 -8.63 3.29
C ARG A 19 -4.29 -7.46 4.02
N GLN A 20 -4.33 -7.50 5.35
CA GLN A 20 -4.90 -6.42 6.17
C GLN A 20 -4.17 -5.08 5.98
N LEU A 21 -2.83 -5.10 5.91
CA LEU A 21 -2.03 -3.90 5.63
C LEU A 21 -2.39 -3.35 4.24
N LEU A 22 -2.48 -4.21 3.24
CA LEU A 22 -2.83 -3.80 1.87
C LEU A 22 -4.22 -3.17 1.81
N TYR A 23 -5.20 -3.73 2.54
CA TYR A 23 -6.54 -3.12 2.65
C TYR A 23 -6.51 -1.75 3.33
N GLN A 24 -5.73 -1.59 4.41
CA GLN A 24 -5.58 -0.29 5.07
C GLN A 24 -4.95 0.73 4.13
N VAL A 25 -3.91 0.33 3.40
CA VAL A 25 -3.26 1.16 2.38
C VAL A 25 -4.30 1.62 1.35
N CYS A 26 -5.13 0.72 0.80
CA CYS A 26 -6.14 1.07 -0.19
C CYS A 26 -7.18 2.11 0.29
N HIS A 27 -7.50 2.12 1.58
CA HIS A 27 -8.49 3.03 2.16
C HIS A 27 -7.86 4.24 2.87
N SER A 28 -6.53 4.36 2.84
CA SER A 28 -5.82 5.46 3.47
C SER A 28 -5.93 6.76 2.67
N LYS A 29 -5.82 7.89 3.36
CA LYS A 29 -5.70 9.20 2.72
C LYS A 29 -4.37 9.26 1.95
N ASN A 30 -4.41 9.74 0.70
CA ASN A 30 -3.27 9.71 -0.23
C ASN A 30 -2.77 8.30 -0.55
N SER A 31 -3.68 7.33 -0.59
CA SER A 31 -3.36 5.95 -0.92
C SER A 31 -2.55 5.84 -2.21
N PRO A 32 -1.51 4.99 -2.26
CA PRO A 32 -0.87 4.59 -3.50
C PRO A 32 -1.75 3.67 -4.34
N ALA A 33 -2.91 3.24 -3.81
CA ALA A 33 -3.86 2.41 -4.50
C ALA A 33 -4.89 3.23 -5.29
N PHE A 34 -5.31 2.68 -6.42
CA PHE A 34 -6.35 3.23 -7.26
C PHE A 34 -7.18 2.12 -7.89
N LYS A 35 -8.36 2.50 -8.38
CA LYS A 35 -9.22 1.64 -9.19
C LYS A 35 -9.12 2.10 -10.63
N ILE A 36 -8.94 1.16 -11.55
CA ILE A 36 -8.88 1.47 -13.00
C ILE A 36 -10.27 1.90 -13.51
N SER A 37 -11.34 1.41 -12.89
CA SER A 37 -12.72 1.79 -13.22
C SER A 37 -13.52 2.13 -11.97
N ALA A 38 -14.51 3.02 -12.12
CA ALA A 38 -15.39 3.45 -11.03
C ALA A 38 -16.44 2.40 -10.61
N GLY A 39 -16.40 1.20 -11.21
CA GLY A 39 -17.36 0.13 -10.89
C GLY A 39 -17.25 -0.36 -9.44
N LYS A 40 -18.39 -0.72 -8.84
CA LYS A 40 -18.45 -1.28 -7.48
C LYS A 40 -17.57 -2.54 -7.33
N ASN A 41 -17.43 -3.31 -8.41
CA ASN A 41 -16.66 -4.56 -8.48
C ASN A 41 -15.25 -4.38 -9.07
N SER A 42 -14.79 -3.13 -9.26
CA SER A 42 -13.47 -2.90 -9.84
C SER A 42 -12.37 -3.30 -8.85
N GLN A 43 -11.34 -3.96 -9.40
CA GLN A 43 -10.21 -4.43 -8.61
C GLN A 43 -9.30 -3.26 -8.22
N TRP A 44 -8.82 -3.30 -6.98
CA TRP A 44 -7.80 -2.39 -6.49
C TRP A 44 -6.43 -2.75 -7.06
N HIS A 45 -5.76 -1.72 -7.55
CA HIS A 45 -4.39 -1.77 -8.05
C HIS A 45 -3.53 -0.83 -7.22
N ILE A 46 -2.28 -1.19 -6.98
CA ILE A 46 -1.33 -0.44 -6.17
C ILE A 46 -0.16 -0.05 -7.06
N ASP A 47 0.13 1.26 -7.09
CA ASP A 47 1.35 1.80 -7.66
C ASP A 47 2.50 1.49 -6.70
N THR A 48 3.44 0.65 -7.14
CA THR A 48 4.50 0.13 -6.29
C THR A 48 5.57 1.17 -5.95
N GLU A 49 5.77 2.17 -6.81
CA GLU A 49 6.69 3.29 -6.54
C GLU A 49 6.12 4.18 -5.43
N LYS A 50 4.82 4.49 -5.50
CA LYS A 50 4.14 5.24 -4.43
C LYS A 50 4.00 4.41 -3.16
N PHE A 51 3.76 3.10 -3.28
CA PHE A 51 3.65 2.21 -2.15
C PHE A 51 4.95 2.12 -1.35
N GLN A 52 6.11 2.06 -2.01
CA GLN A 52 7.39 2.08 -1.32
C GLN A 52 7.57 3.36 -0.50
N LYS A 53 7.31 4.53 -1.10
CA LYS A 53 7.36 5.82 -0.39
C LYS A 53 6.40 5.85 0.80
N TYR A 54 5.20 5.32 0.62
CA TYR A 54 4.20 5.22 1.68
C TYR A 54 4.68 4.38 2.88
N LEU A 55 5.32 3.23 2.62
CA LEU A 55 5.90 2.40 3.68
C LEU A 55 7.06 3.10 4.41
N GLU A 56 7.90 3.82 3.68
CA GLU A 56 8.99 4.62 4.27
C GLU A 56 8.44 5.73 5.19
N GLU A 57 7.38 6.43 4.77
CA GLU A 57 6.72 7.45 5.58
C GLU A 57 6.07 6.86 6.84
N ILE A 58 5.41 5.70 6.74
CA ILE A 58 4.88 5.01 7.93
C ILE A 58 6.02 4.65 8.89
N LYS A 59 7.13 4.10 8.38
CA LYS A 59 8.29 3.72 9.20
C LYS A 59 8.93 4.93 9.89
N LYS A 60 9.03 6.07 9.20
CA LYS A 60 9.51 7.34 9.79
C LYS A 60 8.57 7.86 10.88
N ARG A 61 7.25 7.70 10.69
CA ARG A 61 6.25 8.11 11.68
C ARG A 61 6.24 7.22 12.91
N SER A 62 6.40 5.90 12.74
CA SER A 62 6.50 4.96 13.85
C SER A 62 7.80 5.15 14.64
N SER A 63 8.92 5.47 13.99
CA SER A 63 10.18 5.72 14.69
C SER A 63 10.18 7.02 15.53
N HIS A 64 9.35 8.01 15.17
CA HIS A 64 9.18 9.22 15.96
C HIS A 64 8.35 9.02 17.24
N GLN A 65 7.53 7.97 17.32
CA GLN A 65 6.68 7.71 18.48
C GLN A 65 7.42 7.03 19.65
N VAL A 66 8.61 6.46 19.41
CA VAL A 66 9.40 5.73 20.42
C VAL A 66 10.30 6.67 21.26
N ARG A 67 10.33 7.97 20.98
CA ARG A 67 11.21 8.94 21.67
C ARG A 67 10.57 9.68 22.85
N ASN A 68 9.30 9.40 23.15
CA ASN A 68 8.57 9.99 24.28
C ASN A 68 7.92 8.90 25.15
N ALA A 69 8.70 7.91 25.56
CA ALA A 69 8.33 6.93 26.59
C ALA A 69 9.47 6.82 27.61
#